data_AF-A0A925FMJ8-F1
#
_entry.id   AF-A0A925FMJ8-F1
#
_cell.length_a   1.000
_cell.length_b   1.000
_cell.length_c   1.000
_cell.angle_alpha   90.00
_cell.angle_beta   90.00
_cell.angle_gamma   90.00
#
_symmetry.space_group_name_H-M   'P 1'
#
loop_
_entity.id
_entity.type
_entity.pdbx_description
1 polymer ?
#
loop_
_entity_poly.entity_id
_entity_poly.type
_entity_poly.pdbx_seq_one_letter_code
_entity_poly.pdbx_strand_id
1 'polypeptide(L)'
;MARKVNCIRALISCGLIFSSLFSIDAQTKRRTPAVKKTAAAVVPPVKVEATSADPPKKNERPANQGDGTTQDRTNQRTPSDVKEQTIVANKPTHFYEFSQPDFLISKILIEHDDTGKGKISFMKKGYEELISDPLQVSVAALARIDGAYTALDFLDSTDNYQYEKDFSHLGTSKFTLMNEGRERTATYNWTQNKEAKILNDEYRKIGNQFIWMFDISVARENQPLESPKLLDALDSLIRRNEISDLKQMVPFLQQLTNDERIPLIARNHAGKLVKQIEKEKKK
;
A
#
# COMPACT_ATOMS: atom_id res chain seq x y z
N MET A 1 1.39 -79.16 -4.82
CA MET A 1 1.08 -79.32 -3.38
C MET A 1 0.98 -77.91 -2.80
N ALA A 2 -0.20 -77.27 -2.75
CA ALA A 2 -1.14 -77.23 -1.60
C ALA A 2 -0.48 -76.63 -0.34
N ARG A 3 -1.01 -75.64 0.42
CA ARG A 3 -2.26 -74.83 0.43
C ARG A 3 -2.12 -73.80 1.60
N LYS A 4 -3.08 -72.85 1.67
CA LYS A 4 -3.44 -71.88 2.75
C LYS A 4 -2.70 -70.54 2.68
N VAL A 5 -3.28 -69.40 2.27
CA VAL A 5 -4.59 -68.75 2.50
C VAL A 5 -4.87 -68.50 3.98
N ASN A 6 -4.73 -67.24 4.41
CA ASN A 6 -5.49 -66.69 5.53
C ASN A 6 -6.09 -65.34 5.11
N CYS A 7 -7.42 -65.35 5.14
CA CYS A 7 -8.34 -64.28 4.83
C CYS A 7 -9.15 -64.09 6.12
N ILE A 8 -9.14 -62.89 6.72
CA ILE A 8 -10.10 -62.54 7.77
C ILE A 8 -10.73 -61.20 7.39
N ARG A 9 -12.04 -61.28 7.14
CA ARG A 9 -13.01 -60.20 6.99
C ARG A 9 -13.74 -59.99 8.32
N ALA A 10 -14.04 -58.74 8.64
CA ALA A 10 -15.23 -58.23 9.36
C ALA A 10 -15.19 -56.70 9.13
N LEU A 11 -16.07 -55.98 8.43
CA LEU A 11 -17.52 -55.99 8.15
C LEU A 11 -18.41 -55.71 9.37
N ILE A 12 -19.31 -54.71 9.16
CA ILE A 12 -20.55 -54.34 9.89
C ILE A 12 -20.36 -53.18 10.90
N SER A 13 -21.15 -52.09 10.95
CA SER A 13 -22.29 -51.57 10.17
C SER A 13 -22.83 -50.29 10.86
N CYS A 14 -23.53 -49.46 10.08
CA CYS A 14 -24.72 -48.65 10.43
C CYS A 14 -24.64 -47.38 11.30
N GLY A 15 -25.33 -46.34 10.79
CA GLY A 15 -25.81 -45.16 11.51
C GLY A 15 -25.86 -43.91 10.62
N LEU A 16 -26.64 -43.90 9.54
CA LEU A 16 -27.92 -43.15 9.39
C LEU A 16 -27.84 -41.64 9.72
N ILE A 17 -27.81 -40.79 8.70
CA ILE A 17 -28.90 -39.88 8.25
C ILE A 17 -29.32 -38.84 9.31
N PHE A 18 -28.95 -37.58 9.08
CA PHE A 18 -29.86 -36.43 9.27
C PHE A 18 -29.58 -35.36 8.23
N SER A 19 -30.48 -35.30 7.25
CA SER A 19 -30.70 -34.19 6.33
C SER A 19 -31.68 -33.18 6.94
N SER A 20 -31.75 -31.99 6.34
CA SER A 20 -32.69 -30.87 6.60
C SER A 20 -32.17 -29.85 7.65
N LEU A 21 -32.24 -28.52 7.50
CA LEU A 21 -33.09 -27.64 6.68
C LEU A 21 -32.33 -26.37 6.28
N PHE A 22 -32.62 -25.91 5.06
CA PHE A 22 -32.45 -24.52 4.65
C PHE A 22 -33.33 -23.60 5.51
N SER A 23 -32.85 -22.40 5.83
CA SER A 23 -33.72 -21.24 6.06
C SER A 23 -32.98 -19.99 5.58
N ILE A 24 -33.41 -19.53 4.42
CA ILE A 24 -33.15 -18.21 3.85
C ILE A 24 -34.23 -17.30 4.45
N ASP A 25 -33.85 -16.32 5.27
CA ASP A 25 -34.76 -15.23 5.61
C ASP A 25 -34.41 -13.98 4.78
N ALA A 26 -35.17 -13.83 3.71
CA ALA A 26 -35.26 -12.62 2.91
C ALA A 26 -36.19 -11.63 3.64
N GLN A 27 -35.65 -10.56 4.22
CA GLN A 27 -36.46 -9.42 4.63
C GLN A 27 -36.60 -8.43 3.47
N THR A 28 -37.74 -8.52 2.78
CA THR A 28 -38.25 -7.46 1.90
C THR A 28 -39.59 -6.92 2.40
N LYS A 29 -39.80 -5.63 2.12
CA LYS A 29 -41.03 -4.81 2.17
C LYS A 29 -41.50 -4.27 3.54
N ARG A 30 -41.57 -2.94 3.66
CA ARG A 30 -42.76 -2.12 3.29
C ARG A 30 -42.49 -0.60 3.42
N ARG A 31 -42.57 0.12 2.29
CA ARG A 31 -43.12 1.50 2.20
C ARG A 31 -44.64 1.39 2.41
N THR A 32 -45.34 2.32 3.05
CA THR A 32 -45.88 3.66 2.63
C THR A 32 -46.70 4.24 3.82
N PRO A 33 -47.33 5.46 3.81
CA PRO A 33 -47.35 6.58 2.86
C PRO A 33 -47.07 7.98 3.48
N ALA A 34 -47.13 9.00 2.62
CA ALA A 34 -46.96 10.42 2.88
C ALA A 34 -48.11 11.09 3.67
N VAL A 35 -47.76 12.12 4.45
CA VAL A 35 -48.67 13.20 4.88
C VAL A 35 -48.30 14.47 4.12
N LYS A 36 -49.32 15.15 3.60
CA LYS A 36 -49.29 16.35 2.77
C LYS A 36 -50.07 17.47 3.48
N LYS A 37 -49.70 18.72 3.15
CA LYS A 37 -50.25 20.05 3.55
C LYS A 37 -49.45 20.71 4.68
N THR A 38 -49.00 21.96 4.56
CA THR A 38 -49.72 23.12 3.98
C THR A 38 -48.76 24.16 3.38
N ALA A 39 -49.22 24.84 2.33
CA ALA A 39 -48.68 26.10 1.76
C ALA A 39 -48.91 27.28 2.76
N ALA A 40 -48.41 28.51 2.65
CA ALA A 40 -47.71 29.31 1.65
C ALA A 40 -47.15 30.55 2.39
N ALA A 41 -46.13 31.24 1.86
CA ALA A 41 -46.08 32.71 1.79
C ALA A 41 -44.80 33.18 1.07
N VAL A 42 -45.01 33.96 0.01
CA VAL A 42 -44.03 34.68 -0.79
C VAL A 42 -43.90 36.10 -0.23
N VAL A 43 -42.67 36.58 -0.01
CA VAL A 43 -42.32 38.02 -0.01
C VAL A 43 -40.86 38.18 -0.47
N PRO A 44 -40.56 38.93 -1.54
CA PRO A 44 -39.24 39.54 -1.79
C PRO A 44 -39.30 41.07 -1.56
N PRO A 45 -38.21 41.84 -1.78
CA PRO A 45 -36.86 41.73 -1.22
C PRO A 45 -36.50 42.99 -0.39
N VAL A 46 -35.65 42.85 0.64
CA VAL A 46 -35.08 44.01 1.34
C VAL A 46 -33.74 44.38 0.71
N LYS A 47 -33.71 45.58 0.15
CA LYS A 47 -32.55 46.33 -0.34
C LYS A 47 -31.69 46.75 0.86
N VAL A 48 -30.43 46.32 0.91
CA VAL A 48 -29.40 46.93 1.76
C VAL A 48 -28.21 47.27 0.87
N GLU A 49 -28.08 48.57 0.59
CA GLU A 49 -26.86 49.19 0.09
C GLU A 49 -25.82 49.16 1.21
N ALA A 50 -24.63 48.60 0.92
CA ALA A 50 -23.44 48.79 1.72
C ALA A 50 -22.20 48.71 0.81
N THR A 51 -21.86 49.90 0.30
CA THR A 51 -20.51 50.46 0.18
C THR A 51 -19.35 49.50 -0.17
N SER A 52 -18.94 49.57 -1.44
CA SER A 52 -17.62 49.22 -1.93
C SER A 52 -16.54 50.14 -1.34
N ALA A 53 -15.51 49.58 -0.71
CA ALA A 53 -14.19 50.21 -0.62
C ALA A 53 -13.13 49.13 -0.33
N ASP A 54 -12.49 48.65 -1.40
CA ASP A 54 -11.20 47.95 -1.33
C ASP A 54 -10.13 48.91 -0.82
N PRO A 55 -9.34 48.55 0.21
CA PRO A 55 -8.07 49.22 0.48
C PRO A 55 -6.95 48.62 -0.40
N PRO A 56 -6.21 49.43 -1.17
CA PRO A 56 -5.06 48.96 -1.92
C PRO A 56 -3.89 48.59 -1.00
N LYS A 57 -3.29 47.45 -1.33
CA LYS A 57 -1.98 46.97 -0.87
C LYS A 57 -0.90 48.06 -1.01
N LYS A 58 -0.23 48.41 0.08
CA LYS A 58 1.11 49.02 0.05
C LYS A 58 1.90 48.63 1.30
N ASN A 59 2.59 47.49 1.25
CA ASN A 59 3.70 47.22 2.16
C ASN A 59 5.00 47.54 1.42
N GLU A 60 5.64 48.60 1.89
CA GLU A 60 6.94 49.07 1.47
C GLU A 60 8.00 48.05 1.89
N ARG A 61 8.80 47.61 0.93
CA ARG A 61 10.00 46.80 1.14
C ARG A 61 11.15 47.77 1.43
N PRO A 62 11.87 47.67 2.56
CA PRO A 62 13.05 48.49 2.78
C PRO A 62 14.13 48.15 1.75
N ALA A 63 14.60 49.17 1.05
CA ALA A 63 15.82 49.12 0.26
C ALA A 63 17.00 49.05 1.23
N ASN A 64 17.76 47.95 1.17
CA ASN A 64 19.05 47.87 1.84
C ASN A 64 20.14 48.13 0.78
N GLN A 65 20.63 49.37 0.75
CA GLN A 65 21.91 49.72 0.15
C GLN A 65 22.99 49.41 1.19
N GLY A 66 23.88 48.48 0.86
CA GLY A 66 25.07 48.16 1.63
C GLY A 66 26.14 47.73 0.64
N ASP A 67 27.02 48.68 0.34
CA ASP A 67 28.14 48.61 -0.58
C ASP A 67 29.34 47.84 0.02
N GLY A 68 30.07 47.15 -0.85
CA GLY A 68 31.48 46.78 -0.81
C GLY A 68 32.08 46.13 0.43
N THR A 69 32.57 44.88 0.29
CA THR A 69 34.01 44.67 0.05
C THR A 69 34.35 43.24 -0.37
N THR A 70 35.09 43.20 -1.47
CA THR A 70 35.76 42.09 -2.13
C THR A 70 36.75 41.35 -1.23
N GLN A 71 36.68 40.01 -1.19
CA GLN A 71 37.88 39.18 -1.11
C GLN A 71 37.72 37.96 -2.03
N ASP A 72 38.60 37.93 -3.02
CA ASP A 72 39.00 36.79 -3.82
C ASP A 72 39.19 35.52 -2.97
N ARG A 73 38.59 34.42 -3.44
CA ARG A 73 39.23 33.10 -3.38
C ARG A 73 38.62 32.18 -4.43
N THR A 74 39.31 32.16 -5.56
CA THR A 74 39.29 31.07 -6.54
C THR A 74 39.47 29.75 -5.80
N ASN A 75 38.51 28.83 -5.93
CA ASN A 75 38.73 27.42 -5.66
C ASN A 75 37.83 26.58 -6.58
N GLN A 76 38.38 26.26 -7.75
CA GLN A 76 38.02 25.04 -8.47
C GLN A 76 38.22 23.86 -7.52
N ARG A 77 37.14 23.15 -7.20
CA ARG A 77 37.21 21.78 -6.72
C ARG A 77 36.37 20.90 -7.64
N THR A 78 37.11 20.04 -8.32
CA THR A 78 36.67 18.83 -9.00
C THR A 78 35.86 17.91 -8.07
N PRO A 79 35.03 17.02 -8.64
CA PRO A 79 34.16 16.13 -7.90
C PRO A 79 34.96 14.90 -7.43
N SER A 80 35.24 14.80 -6.13
CA SER A 80 35.68 13.54 -5.52
C SER A 80 35.39 13.58 -4.01
N ASP A 81 34.95 12.43 -3.49
CA ASP A 81 34.79 12.09 -2.07
C ASP A 81 33.51 12.55 -1.35
N VAL A 82 32.34 12.21 -1.92
CA VAL A 82 31.29 11.65 -1.06
C VAL A 82 31.62 10.18 -0.91
N LYS A 83 32.10 9.79 0.28
CA LYS A 83 32.25 8.38 0.66
C LYS A 83 30.88 7.73 0.59
N GLU A 84 30.62 7.10 -0.55
CA GLU A 84 29.59 6.10 -0.71
C GLU A 84 29.89 4.99 0.31
N GLN A 85 29.12 4.98 1.39
CA GLN A 85 29.08 3.84 2.29
C GLN A 85 28.60 2.66 1.46
N THR A 86 29.55 1.86 1.00
CA THR A 86 29.31 0.57 0.38
C THR A 86 28.75 -0.33 1.47
N ILE A 87 27.43 -0.23 1.71
CA ILE A 87 26.68 -1.35 2.25
C ILE A 87 26.97 -2.48 1.27
N VAL A 88 27.56 -3.57 1.75
CA VAL A 88 27.75 -4.78 0.96
C VAL A 88 26.35 -5.19 0.54
N ALA A 89 25.95 -4.78 -0.67
CA ALA A 89 24.64 -5.05 -1.20
C ALA A 89 24.61 -6.55 -1.44
N ASN A 90 23.98 -7.28 -0.52
CA ASN A 90 23.56 -8.63 -0.80
C ASN A 90 22.83 -8.59 -2.14
N LYS A 91 23.26 -9.46 -3.05
CA LYS A 91 22.68 -9.54 -4.38
C LYS A 91 21.17 -9.81 -4.23
N PRO A 92 20.30 -9.02 -4.87
CA PRO A 92 18.86 -9.26 -4.80
C PRO A 92 18.54 -10.63 -5.41
N THR A 93 17.73 -11.40 -4.68
CA THR A 93 17.28 -12.75 -5.04
C THR A 93 15.81 -12.75 -5.46
N HIS A 94 15.04 -11.81 -4.92
CA HIS A 94 13.61 -11.67 -5.14
C HIS A 94 13.31 -10.41 -5.93
N PHE A 95 12.54 -10.54 -7.01
CA PHE A 95 12.11 -9.43 -7.84
C PHE A 95 10.62 -9.51 -8.10
N TYR A 96 9.94 -8.40 -7.90
CA TYR A 96 8.54 -8.21 -8.20
C TYR A 96 8.37 -6.97 -9.06
N GLU A 97 7.57 -7.09 -10.11
CA GLU A 97 7.17 -6.00 -10.98
C GLU A 97 5.65 -6.00 -11.14
N PHE A 98 5.03 -4.86 -10.84
CA PHE A 98 3.66 -4.56 -11.23
C PHE A 98 3.67 -3.54 -12.36
N SER A 99 2.82 -3.70 -13.37
CA SER A 99 2.63 -2.72 -14.43
C SER A 99 1.15 -2.55 -14.83
N GLN A 100 0.73 -1.29 -14.93
CA GLN A 100 -0.55 -0.87 -15.51
C GLN A 100 -0.47 0.60 -15.99
N PRO A 101 -0.28 0.86 -17.30
CA PRO A 101 -0.10 2.22 -17.83
C PRO A 101 -1.16 3.25 -17.44
N ASP A 102 -2.42 2.84 -17.29
CA ASP A 102 -3.54 3.76 -17.03
C ASP A 102 -3.67 4.19 -15.57
N PHE A 103 -2.94 3.54 -14.65
CA PHE A 103 -3.04 3.83 -13.22
C PHE A 103 -2.21 5.05 -12.82
N LEU A 104 -2.61 5.69 -11.70
CA LEU A 104 -1.82 6.78 -11.10
C LEU A 104 -0.42 6.31 -10.74
N ILE A 105 -0.30 5.08 -10.23
CA ILE A 105 0.97 4.38 -10.07
C ILE A 105 1.03 3.32 -11.16
N SER A 106 1.78 3.61 -12.22
CA SER A 106 1.77 2.80 -13.44
C SER A 106 2.76 1.65 -13.41
N LYS A 107 3.78 1.73 -12.56
CA LYS A 107 4.78 0.68 -12.37
C LYS A 107 5.26 0.64 -10.93
N ILE A 108 5.45 -0.56 -10.38
CA ILE A 108 6.11 -0.79 -9.09
C ILE A 108 7.14 -1.88 -9.29
N LEU A 109 8.36 -1.67 -8.81
CA LEU A 109 9.47 -2.61 -8.79
C LEU A 109 9.88 -2.80 -7.34
N ILE A 110 9.94 -4.04 -6.89
CA ILE A 110 10.46 -4.41 -5.57
C ILE A 110 11.56 -5.42 -5.79
N GLU A 111 12.75 -5.12 -5.28
CA GLU A 111 13.89 -6.02 -5.28
C GLU A 111 14.38 -6.17 -3.84
N HIS A 112 14.62 -7.41 -3.40
CA HIS A 112 15.20 -7.66 -2.08
C HIS A 112 16.00 -8.96 -2.03
N ASP A 113 16.88 -9.04 -1.03
CA ASP A 113 17.62 -10.24 -0.66
C ASP A 113 16.79 -11.14 0.27
N ASP A 114 17.39 -12.27 0.67
CA ASP A 114 16.79 -13.25 1.58
C ASP A 114 16.65 -12.74 3.04
N THR A 115 17.15 -11.54 3.33
CA THR A 115 16.96 -10.85 4.62
C THR A 115 15.85 -9.79 4.55
N GLY A 116 15.22 -9.64 3.38
CA GLY A 116 14.21 -8.63 3.10
C GLY A 116 14.77 -7.22 2.90
N LYS A 117 16.09 -7.07 2.79
CA LYS A 117 16.73 -5.78 2.48
C LYS A 117 16.78 -5.60 0.97
N GLY A 118 16.45 -4.41 0.52
CA GLY A 118 16.62 -4.07 -0.88
C GLY A 118 16.09 -2.69 -1.19
N LYS A 119 15.33 -2.60 -2.28
CA LYS A 119 14.88 -1.34 -2.83
C LYS A 119 13.50 -1.49 -3.43
N ILE A 120 12.73 -0.42 -3.34
CA ILE A 120 11.46 -0.28 -4.01
C ILE A 120 11.54 0.91 -4.95
N SER A 121 10.97 0.79 -6.13
CA SER A 121 10.85 1.87 -7.08
C SER A 121 9.47 1.90 -7.70
N PHE A 122 8.94 3.07 -7.99
CA PHE A 122 7.64 3.18 -8.62
C PHE A 122 7.56 4.38 -9.57
N MET A 123 6.70 4.25 -10.57
CA MET A 123 6.41 5.31 -11.54
C MET A 123 5.04 5.89 -11.23
N LYS A 124 5.00 7.19 -10.94
CA LYS A 124 3.76 7.94 -10.69
C LYS A 124 3.43 8.81 -11.90
N LYS A 125 2.17 8.81 -12.33
CA LYS A 125 1.71 9.61 -13.46
C LYS A 125 2.01 11.09 -13.21
N GLY A 126 2.65 11.73 -14.18
CA GLY A 126 3.14 13.11 -14.07
C GLY A 126 4.59 13.24 -13.61
N TYR A 127 5.26 12.13 -13.25
CA TYR A 127 6.71 12.06 -13.06
C TYR A 127 7.33 11.34 -14.26
N GLU A 128 8.50 11.80 -14.70
CA GLU A 128 9.23 11.19 -15.82
C GLU A 128 10.21 10.11 -15.34
N GLU A 129 10.57 10.12 -14.06
CA GLU A 129 11.57 9.24 -13.45
C GLU A 129 10.95 8.28 -12.44
N LEU A 130 11.60 7.11 -12.24
CA LEU A 130 11.25 6.20 -11.16
C LEU A 130 11.68 6.81 -9.82
N ILE A 131 10.72 6.95 -8.91
CA ILE A 131 10.99 7.28 -7.52
C ILE A 131 11.48 6.01 -6.84
N SER A 132 12.60 6.08 -6.12
CA SER A 132 13.31 4.91 -5.61
C SER A 132 13.86 5.15 -4.21
N ASP A 133 13.50 4.29 -3.25
CA ASP A 133 14.06 4.34 -1.89
C ASP A 133 14.46 2.94 -1.38
N PRO A 134 15.32 2.86 -0.35
CA PRO A 134 15.61 1.62 0.34
C PRO A 134 14.36 0.98 0.94
N LEU A 135 14.27 -0.35 0.83
CA LEU A 135 13.19 -1.15 1.38
C LEU A 135 13.72 -2.11 2.44
N GLN A 136 12.98 -2.25 3.53
CA GLN A 136 13.12 -3.34 4.49
C GLN A 136 11.78 -4.07 4.63
N VAL A 137 11.66 -5.22 3.98
CA VAL A 137 10.53 -6.13 4.16
C VAL A 137 10.55 -6.65 5.59
N SER A 138 9.37 -6.69 6.24
CA SER A 138 9.27 -7.22 7.60
C SER A 138 9.53 -8.72 7.64
N VAL A 139 10.04 -9.22 8.76
CA VAL A 139 10.23 -10.67 8.96
C VAL A 139 8.92 -11.43 8.78
N ALA A 140 7.79 -10.84 9.21
CA ALA A 140 6.48 -11.46 9.07
C ALA A 140 5.99 -11.51 7.61
N ALA A 141 6.27 -10.49 6.81
CA ALA A 141 5.96 -10.45 5.39
C ALA A 141 6.86 -11.39 4.59
N LEU A 142 8.16 -11.39 4.89
CA LEU A 142 9.13 -12.27 4.28
C LEU A 142 8.77 -13.74 4.51
N ALA A 143 8.38 -14.12 5.74
CA ALA A 143 7.91 -15.48 6.02
C ALA A 143 6.68 -15.89 5.18
N ARG A 144 5.79 -14.95 4.83
CA ARG A 144 4.64 -15.23 3.95
C ARG A 144 5.07 -15.38 2.49
N ILE A 145 6.02 -14.56 2.04
CA ILE A 145 6.62 -14.64 0.71
C ILE A 145 7.34 -15.98 0.54
N ASP A 146 8.24 -16.32 1.45
CA ASP A 146 9.03 -17.56 1.42
C ASP A 146 8.12 -18.79 1.51
N GLY A 147 7.10 -18.73 2.37
CA GLY A 147 6.09 -19.78 2.48
C GLY A 147 5.34 -20.02 1.17
N ALA A 148 4.96 -18.94 0.47
CA ALA A 148 4.28 -19.04 -0.83
C ALA A 148 5.21 -19.58 -1.92
N TYR A 149 6.47 -19.11 -2.01
CA TYR A 149 7.44 -19.65 -2.97
C TYR A 149 7.74 -21.13 -2.74
N THR A 150 7.87 -21.54 -1.47
CA THR A 150 8.09 -22.94 -1.09
C THR A 150 6.88 -23.80 -1.45
N ALA A 151 5.66 -23.34 -1.13
CA ALA A 151 4.43 -24.08 -1.44
C ALA A 151 4.16 -24.23 -2.94
N LEU A 152 4.67 -23.28 -3.75
CA LEU A 152 4.61 -23.33 -5.21
C LEU A 152 5.70 -24.20 -5.84
N ASP A 153 6.68 -24.67 -5.05
CA ASP A 153 7.93 -25.24 -5.54
C ASP A 153 8.51 -24.38 -6.67
N PHE A 154 8.57 -23.06 -6.43
CA PHE A 154 8.55 -22.10 -7.52
C PHE A 154 9.70 -22.29 -8.50
N LEU A 155 10.92 -22.58 -8.05
CA LEU A 155 12.06 -22.71 -8.98
C LEU A 155 11.98 -23.93 -9.89
N ASP A 156 11.34 -25.01 -9.43
CA ASP A 156 11.28 -26.28 -10.14
C ASP A 156 9.92 -26.50 -10.83
N SER A 157 8.91 -25.69 -10.49
CA SER A 157 7.58 -25.71 -11.11
C SER A 157 7.59 -25.17 -12.55
N THR A 158 6.89 -25.86 -13.45
CA THR A 158 6.60 -25.40 -14.82
C THR A 158 5.19 -24.83 -14.96
N ASP A 159 4.49 -24.59 -13.85
CA ASP A 159 3.09 -24.19 -13.88
C ASP A 159 2.90 -22.80 -14.49
N ASN A 160 1.82 -22.66 -15.25
CA ASN A 160 1.33 -21.34 -15.67
C ASN A 160 0.27 -20.86 -14.67
N TYR A 161 0.57 -19.79 -13.93
CA TYR A 161 -0.35 -19.24 -12.94
C TYR A 161 -1.43 -18.34 -13.54
N GLN A 162 -1.33 -17.97 -14.82
CA GLN A 162 -2.31 -17.13 -15.50
C GLN A 162 -3.66 -17.84 -15.60
N TYR A 163 -4.72 -17.16 -15.18
CA TYR A 163 -6.08 -17.62 -15.40
C TYR A 163 -6.49 -17.50 -16.87
N GLU A 164 -7.42 -18.36 -17.30
CA GLU A 164 -7.86 -18.46 -18.70
C GLU A 164 -8.39 -17.13 -19.26
N LYS A 165 -9.06 -16.32 -18.44
CA LYS A 165 -9.53 -14.99 -18.85
C LYS A 165 -8.47 -13.92 -18.62
N ASP A 166 -8.38 -13.01 -19.56
CA ASP A 166 -7.50 -11.85 -19.45
C ASP A 166 -8.11 -10.76 -18.56
N PHE A 167 -7.38 -10.41 -17.49
CA PHE A 167 -7.68 -9.29 -16.60
C PHE A 167 -6.57 -8.22 -16.62
N SER A 168 -5.90 -8.04 -17.75
CA SER A 168 -4.84 -7.05 -17.96
C SER A 168 -5.21 -5.62 -17.54
N HIS A 169 -6.49 -5.24 -17.60
CA HIS A 169 -6.99 -3.95 -17.08
C HIS A 169 -6.80 -3.76 -15.57
N LEU A 170 -6.60 -4.83 -14.79
CA LEU A 170 -6.25 -4.76 -13.36
C LEU A 170 -4.74 -4.64 -13.10
N GLY A 171 -3.94 -4.70 -14.17
CA GLY A 171 -2.50 -4.71 -14.15
C GLY A 171 -1.90 -6.12 -14.22
N THR A 172 -0.62 -6.17 -14.57
CA THR A 172 0.15 -7.41 -14.73
C THR A 172 1.22 -7.47 -13.66
N SER A 173 1.35 -8.63 -13.01
CA SER A 173 2.38 -8.91 -12.02
C SER A 173 3.40 -9.89 -12.60
N LYS A 174 4.68 -9.59 -12.40
CA LYS A 174 5.82 -10.42 -12.78
C LYS A 174 6.66 -10.69 -11.54
N PHE A 175 6.97 -11.96 -11.33
CA PHE A 175 7.77 -12.44 -10.21
C PHE A 175 8.98 -13.14 -10.77
N THR A 176 10.17 -12.77 -10.31
CA THR A 176 11.41 -13.46 -10.63
C THR A 176 12.08 -13.86 -9.32
N LEU A 177 12.45 -15.14 -9.22
CA LEU A 177 13.21 -15.67 -8.10
C LEU A 177 14.53 -16.23 -8.62
N MET A 178 15.62 -15.80 -8.00
CA MET A 178 16.98 -16.26 -8.29
C MET A 178 17.56 -16.94 -7.06
N ASN A 179 18.00 -18.20 -7.19
CA ASN A 179 18.65 -18.92 -6.10
C ASN A 179 19.71 -19.88 -6.65
N GLU A 180 20.94 -19.83 -6.11
CA GLU A 180 22.03 -20.77 -6.44
C GLU A 180 22.26 -20.99 -7.96
N GLY A 181 22.10 -19.95 -8.77
CA GLY A 181 22.27 -20.02 -10.23
C GLY A 181 21.05 -20.54 -11.00
N ARG A 182 19.96 -20.90 -10.30
CA ARG A 182 18.64 -21.11 -10.89
C ARG A 182 17.86 -19.81 -10.90
N GLU A 183 17.08 -19.60 -11.95
CA GLU A 183 16.20 -18.45 -12.10
C GLU A 183 14.88 -18.92 -12.71
N ARG A 184 13.76 -18.46 -12.15
CA ARG A 184 12.46 -18.58 -12.80
C ARG A 184 11.72 -17.25 -12.76
N THR A 185 11.06 -16.94 -13.87
CA THR A 185 10.15 -15.82 -13.98
C THR A 185 8.73 -16.32 -14.28
N ALA A 186 7.74 -15.78 -13.58
CA ALA A 186 6.33 -16.00 -13.86
C ALA A 186 5.60 -14.66 -14.00
N THR A 187 4.75 -14.55 -15.01
CA THR A 187 3.97 -13.33 -15.29
C THR A 187 2.50 -13.69 -15.39
N TYR A 188 1.65 -12.98 -14.64
CA TYR A 188 0.21 -13.15 -14.70
C TYR A 188 -0.52 -11.88 -14.23
N ASN A 189 -1.73 -11.66 -14.76
CA ASN A 189 -2.63 -10.60 -14.30
C ASN A 189 -3.66 -11.11 -13.29
N TRP A 190 -4.05 -12.38 -13.40
CA TRP A 190 -4.97 -13.04 -12.48
C TRP A 190 -4.60 -14.50 -12.32
N THR A 191 -4.85 -15.05 -11.14
CA THR A 191 -4.58 -16.46 -10.84
C THR A 191 -5.67 -17.06 -9.95
N GLN A 192 -5.95 -18.35 -10.15
CA GLN A 192 -6.77 -19.15 -9.23
C GLN A 192 -5.91 -19.99 -8.27
N ASN A 193 -4.60 -20.06 -8.49
CA ASN A 193 -3.69 -20.73 -7.57
C ASN A 193 -3.62 -19.91 -6.28
N LYS A 194 -3.98 -20.55 -5.16
CA LYS A 194 -4.07 -19.90 -3.85
C LYS A 194 -2.73 -19.32 -3.39
N GLU A 195 -1.63 -20.05 -3.61
CA GLU A 195 -0.31 -19.65 -3.15
C GLU A 195 0.28 -18.54 -4.03
N ALA A 196 0.07 -18.61 -5.35
CA ALA A 196 0.41 -17.52 -6.27
C ALA A 196 -0.42 -16.25 -5.97
N LYS A 197 -1.65 -16.40 -5.51
CA LYS A 197 -2.47 -15.29 -5.03
C LYS A 197 -1.91 -14.67 -3.75
N ILE A 198 -1.54 -15.49 -2.76
CA ILE A 198 -0.91 -15.02 -1.51
C ILE A 198 0.36 -14.23 -1.83
N LEU A 199 1.20 -14.77 -2.71
CA LEU A 199 2.44 -14.12 -3.15
C LEU A 199 2.16 -12.74 -3.75
N ASN A 200 1.24 -12.66 -4.72
CA ASN A 200 0.89 -11.40 -5.36
C ASN A 200 0.29 -10.40 -4.36
N ASP A 201 -0.67 -10.83 -3.55
CA ASP A 201 -1.31 -9.97 -2.57
C ASP A 201 -0.28 -9.41 -1.58
N GLU A 202 0.71 -10.19 -1.16
CA GLU A 202 1.73 -9.74 -0.22
C GLU A 202 2.62 -8.63 -0.82
N TYR A 203 3.13 -8.82 -2.05
CA TYR A 203 3.91 -7.78 -2.71
C TYR A 203 3.11 -6.51 -2.99
N ARG A 204 1.83 -6.63 -3.37
CA ARG A 204 0.94 -5.47 -3.54
C ARG A 204 0.76 -4.71 -2.22
N LYS A 205 0.61 -5.42 -1.10
CA LYS A 205 0.52 -4.80 0.23
C LYS A 205 1.81 -4.07 0.62
N ILE A 206 2.98 -4.64 0.31
CA ILE A 206 4.28 -3.97 0.54
C ILE A 206 4.35 -2.69 -0.29
N GLY A 207 4.01 -2.76 -1.58
CA GLY A 207 3.96 -1.60 -2.47
C GLY A 207 3.01 -0.51 -1.97
N ASN A 208 1.78 -0.88 -1.59
CA ASN A 208 0.80 0.04 -1.02
C ASN A 208 1.34 0.73 0.24
N GLN A 209 1.85 -0.06 1.20
CA GLN A 209 2.40 0.47 2.45
C GLN A 209 3.45 1.54 2.17
N PHE A 210 4.40 1.23 1.30
CA PHE A 210 5.49 2.13 0.97
C PHE A 210 5.01 3.40 0.24
N ILE A 211 4.19 3.26 -0.81
CA ILE A 211 3.68 4.39 -1.60
C ILE A 211 2.90 5.36 -0.70
N TRP A 212 2.10 4.84 0.22
CA TRP A 212 1.35 5.69 1.15
C TRP A 212 2.25 6.40 2.17
N MET A 213 3.30 5.73 2.66
CA MET A 213 4.31 6.39 3.50
C MET A 213 5.04 7.50 2.73
N PHE A 214 5.37 7.26 1.46
CA PHE A 214 5.97 8.25 0.59
C PHE A 214 5.03 9.46 0.37
N ASP A 215 3.79 9.23 -0.07
CA ASP A 215 2.85 10.31 -0.37
C ASP A 215 2.56 11.18 0.87
N ILE A 216 2.45 10.58 2.06
CA ILE A 216 2.30 11.32 3.32
C ILE A 216 3.57 12.11 3.65
N SER A 217 4.75 11.56 3.39
CA SER A 217 6.04 12.25 3.60
C SER A 217 6.21 13.45 2.68
N VAL A 218 5.79 13.32 1.42
CA VAL A 218 5.76 14.45 0.48
C VAL A 218 4.74 15.51 0.91
N ALA A 219 3.55 15.08 1.36
CA ALA A 219 2.50 16.01 1.78
C ALA A 219 2.88 16.79 3.03
N ARG A 220 3.46 16.16 4.07
CA ARG A 220 3.88 16.89 5.28
C ARG A 220 4.94 17.96 5.01
N GLU A 221 5.70 17.83 3.92
CA GLU A 221 6.72 18.80 3.52
C GLU A 221 6.15 19.90 2.61
N ASN A 222 5.35 19.51 1.61
CA ASN A 222 4.96 20.42 0.53
C ASN A 222 3.50 20.90 0.63
N GLN A 223 2.60 20.08 1.17
CA GLN A 223 1.16 20.37 1.26
C GLN A 223 0.56 19.84 2.58
N PRO A 224 0.97 20.38 3.76
CA PRO A 224 0.62 19.78 5.04
C PRO A 224 -0.89 19.66 5.29
N LEU A 225 -1.69 20.54 4.68
CA LEU A 225 -3.15 20.55 4.76
C LEU A 225 -3.82 19.32 4.14
N GLU A 226 -3.14 18.57 3.25
CA GLU A 226 -3.66 17.32 2.67
C GLU A 226 -3.48 16.10 3.60
N SER A 227 -2.61 16.20 4.61
CA SER A 227 -2.30 15.11 5.55
C SER A 227 -3.54 14.43 6.17
N PRO A 228 -4.61 15.15 6.60
CA PRO A 228 -5.81 14.52 7.14
C PRO A 228 -6.45 13.53 6.16
N LYS A 229 -6.61 13.92 4.89
CA LYS A 229 -7.22 13.10 3.85
C LYS A 229 -6.37 11.87 3.53
N LEU A 230 -5.05 12.02 3.52
CA LEU A 230 -4.14 10.89 3.30
C LEU A 230 -4.19 9.88 4.46
N LEU A 231 -4.32 10.35 5.71
CA LEU A 231 -4.49 9.46 6.86
C LEU A 231 -5.84 8.74 6.86
N ASP A 232 -6.91 9.39 6.39
CA ASP A 232 -8.21 8.73 6.21
C ASP A 232 -8.15 7.62 5.15
N ALA A 233 -7.44 7.87 4.05
CA ALA A 233 -7.19 6.85 3.03
C ALA A 233 -6.33 5.70 3.58
N LEU A 234 -5.28 6.01 4.36
CA LEU A 234 -4.46 5.01 5.03
C LEU A 234 -5.28 4.15 5.99
N ASP A 235 -6.12 4.73 6.86
CA ASP A 235 -7.03 3.98 7.74
C ASP A 235 -7.93 3.03 6.93
N SER A 236 -8.44 3.49 5.79
CA SER A 236 -9.22 2.64 4.88
C SER A 236 -8.44 1.40 4.40
N LEU A 237 -7.16 1.55 4.04
CA LEU A 237 -6.30 0.43 3.63
C LEU A 237 -6.04 -0.55 4.76
N ILE A 238 -5.78 -0.01 5.96
CA ILE A 238 -5.57 -0.81 7.17
C ILE A 238 -6.79 -1.69 7.43
N ARG A 239 -7.99 -1.11 7.36
CA ARG A 239 -9.25 -1.85 7.56
C ARG A 239 -9.52 -2.91 6.49
N ARG A 240 -9.06 -2.68 5.25
CA ARG A 240 -9.17 -3.66 4.15
C ARG A 240 -8.06 -4.71 4.13
N ASN A 241 -7.13 -4.68 5.09
CA ASN A 241 -5.95 -5.56 5.12
C ASN A 241 -5.08 -5.41 3.85
N GLU A 242 -4.92 -4.17 3.37
CA GLU A 242 -4.13 -3.81 2.19
C GLU A 242 -2.71 -3.31 2.52
N ILE A 243 -2.29 -3.47 3.78
CA ILE A 243 -0.96 -3.12 4.31
C ILE A 243 -0.26 -4.41 4.75
N SER A 244 1.04 -4.52 4.48
CA SER A 244 1.80 -5.77 4.67
C SER A 244 2.15 -5.99 6.15
N ASP A 245 2.78 -5.01 6.80
CA ASP A 245 3.06 -5.04 8.24
C ASP A 245 2.80 -3.69 8.89
N LEU A 246 1.65 -3.59 9.56
CA LEU A 246 1.24 -2.42 10.33
C LEU A 246 2.26 -2.04 11.40
N LYS A 247 3.00 -3.00 11.96
CA LYS A 247 3.94 -2.74 13.06
C LYS A 247 5.13 -1.91 12.58
N GLN A 248 5.58 -2.11 11.34
CA GLN A 248 6.65 -1.31 10.76
C GLN A 248 6.26 0.15 10.57
N MET A 249 4.96 0.46 10.48
CA MET A 249 4.49 1.83 10.31
C MET A 249 4.44 2.62 11.62
N VAL A 250 4.53 1.98 12.79
CA VAL A 250 4.38 2.65 14.08
C VAL A 250 5.39 3.80 14.28
N PRO A 251 6.70 3.64 14.02
CA PRO A 251 7.65 4.75 14.15
C PRO A 251 7.29 5.94 13.24
N PHE A 252 6.84 5.66 12.02
CA PHE A 252 6.40 6.69 11.08
C PHE A 252 5.17 7.44 11.58
N LEU A 253 4.14 6.73 12.04
CA LEU A 253 2.92 7.36 12.59
C LEU A 253 3.20 8.15 13.88
N GLN A 254 4.15 7.71 14.70
CA GLN A 254 4.61 8.46 15.88
C GLN A 254 5.30 9.78 15.48
N GLN A 255 6.10 9.78 14.41
CA GLN A 255 6.68 11.03 13.88
C GLN A 255 5.59 12.00 13.44
N LEU A 256 4.54 11.52 12.75
CA LEU A 256 3.41 12.37 12.35
C LEU A 256 2.64 12.95 13.56
N THR A 257 2.50 12.18 14.63
CA THR A 257 1.81 12.63 15.85
C THR A 257 2.51 13.84 16.49
N ASN A 258 3.84 13.86 16.40
CA ASN A 258 4.70 14.90 16.96
C ASN A 258 5.05 16.01 15.96
N ASP A 259 4.57 15.94 14.71
CA ASP A 259 4.85 16.94 13.69
C ASP A 259 3.93 18.15 13.81
N GLU A 260 4.47 19.28 14.23
CA GLU A 260 3.72 20.53 14.38
C GLU A 260 3.35 21.20 13.04
N ARG A 261 3.98 20.77 11.93
CA ARG A 261 3.72 21.34 10.59
C ARG A 261 2.39 20.87 10.02
N ILE A 262 1.92 19.69 10.43
CA ILE A 262 0.66 19.12 9.93
C ILE A 262 -0.51 19.46 10.87
N PRO A 263 -1.75 19.55 10.34
CA PRO A 263 -2.93 19.89 11.14
C PRO A 263 -3.13 18.99 12.36
N LEU A 264 -3.61 19.57 13.47
CA LEU A 264 -3.89 18.85 14.71
C LEU A 264 -4.81 17.63 14.51
N ILE A 265 -5.77 17.73 13.59
CA ILE A 265 -6.66 16.61 13.25
C ILE A 265 -5.89 15.42 12.67
N ALA A 266 -4.89 15.66 11.80
CA ALA A 266 -4.04 14.62 11.24
C ALA A 266 -3.16 13.99 12.33
N ARG A 267 -2.55 14.80 13.19
CA ARG A 267 -1.74 14.32 14.33
C ARG A 267 -2.55 13.42 15.26
N ASN A 268 -3.77 13.84 15.60
CA ASN A 268 -4.68 13.07 16.44
C ASN A 268 -5.12 11.77 15.75
N HIS A 269 -5.32 11.78 14.42
CA HIS A 269 -5.64 10.57 13.67
C HIS A 269 -4.45 9.59 13.68
N ALA A 270 -3.23 10.04 13.38
CA ALA A 270 -2.03 9.21 13.47
C ALA A 270 -1.88 8.58 14.86
N GLY A 271 -2.10 9.36 15.93
CA GLY A 271 -2.09 8.85 17.30
C GLY A 271 -3.18 7.80 17.61
N LYS A 272 -4.36 7.90 16.99
CA LYS A 272 -5.40 6.85 17.08
C LYS A 272 -4.96 5.57 16.38
N LEU A 273 -4.36 5.67 15.19
CA LEU A 273 -3.84 4.52 14.44
C LEU A 273 -2.74 3.79 15.22
N VAL A 274 -1.80 4.53 15.81
CA VAL A 274 -0.75 3.93 16.69
C VAL A 274 -1.39 3.11 17.81
N LYS A 275 -2.36 3.68 18.54
CA LYS A 275 -3.06 2.99 19.64
C LYS A 275 -3.81 1.74 19.16
N GLN A 276 -4.41 1.80 17.97
CA GLN A 276 -5.11 0.66 17.38
C GLN A 276 -4.13 -0.49 17.07
N ILE A 277 -3.02 -0.19 16.40
CA ILE A 277 -1.99 -1.16 16.02
C ILE A 277 -1.37 -1.81 17.28
N GLU A 278 -1.08 -1.00 18.30
CA GLU A 278 -0.55 -1.50 19.58
C GLU A 278 -1.55 -2.37 20.36
N LYS A 279 -2.86 -2.12 20.21
CA LYS A 279 -3.90 -2.95 20.82
C LYS A 279 -4.04 -4.29 20.11
N GLU A 280 -3.94 -4.30 18.79
CA GLU A 280 -3.93 -5.52 17.99
C GLU A 280 -2.71 -6.39 18.30
N LYS A 281 -1.55 -5.79 18.63
CA LYS A 281 -0.35 -6.52 19.10
C LYS A 281 -0.59 -7.33 20.38
N LYS A 282 -1.53 -6.92 21.24
CA LYS A 282 -1.79 -7.55 22.54
C LYS A 282 -2.83 -8.68 22.48
N LYS A 283 -3.51 -8.84 21.34
CA LYS A 283 -4.44 -9.94 21.10
C LYS A 283 -3.70 -11.09 20.44
#